data_AF-A0A8J3MP71-F1
#
_entry.id   AF-A0A8J3MP71-F1
#
_cell.length_a   1.000
_cell.length_b   1.000
_cell.length_c   1.000
_cell.angle_alpha   90.00
_cell.angle_beta   90.00
_cell.angle_gamma   90.00
#
_symmetry.space_group_name_H-M   'P 1'
#
loop_
_entity.id
_entity.type
_entity.pdbx_description
1 polymer ?
#
loop_
_entity_poly.entity_id
_entity_poly.type
_entity_poly.pdbx_seq_one_letter_code
_entity_poly.pdbx_strand_id
1 'polypeptide(L)'
;MFITIEGIDGSGKTTASNFLAGHLQSIYGEEKVILTREPGGTNFAEDIRKLLLKNNQIDPIAELLLFISMRKEHVEKLIHPALKEKKIVICDRFIHSTIAYQGYGYGIDIKIIKELHEIAKIPYPDITFILDVEVSIGLQRAAHKNKYEEMGIDFYNKVKDGFYDIAQNDSNRCHIIESNSDLSYQQILTILKKKLEVINHANL
;
A
#
# COMPACT_ATOMS: atom_id res chain seq x y z
N MET A 1 -3.61 -15.07 -1.73
CA MET A 1 -4.34 -13.88 -1.25
C MET A 1 -3.36 -12.73 -1.20
N PHE A 2 -3.73 -11.56 -1.72
CA PHE A 2 -2.92 -10.36 -1.76
C PHE A 2 -3.55 -9.24 -0.91
N ILE A 3 -2.87 -8.85 0.16
CA ILE A 3 -3.28 -7.83 1.13
C ILE A 3 -2.35 -6.63 1.00
N THR A 4 -2.88 -5.41 1.05
CA THR A 4 -2.06 -4.20 1.12
C THR A 4 -2.42 -3.36 2.34
N ILE A 5 -1.41 -2.76 2.97
CA ILE A 5 -1.58 -1.77 4.05
C ILE A 5 -1.20 -0.39 3.50
N GLU A 6 -2.10 0.57 3.65
CA GLU A 6 -2.05 1.89 3.02
C GLU A 6 -2.29 3.01 4.05
N GLY A 7 -2.08 4.26 3.64
CA GLY A 7 -2.20 5.44 4.49
C GLY A 7 -1.00 6.39 4.39
N ILE A 8 -1.14 7.58 4.97
CA ILE A 8 -0.09 8.62 4.96
C ILE A 8 1.16 8.20 5.75
N ASP A 9 2.27 8.90 5.55
CA ASP A 9 3.48 8.66 6.35
C ASP A 9 3.20 8.86 7.86
N GLY A 10 3.84 8.02 8.69
CA GLY A 10 3.59 7.99 10.14
C GLY A 10 2.26 7.38 10.59
N SER A 11 1.43 6.85 9.68
CA SER A 11 0.18 6.14 10.04
C SER A 11 0.36 4.74 10.63
N GLY A 12 1.59 4.25 10.78
CA GLY A 12 1.86 2.94 11.39
C GLY A 12 1.74 1.74 10.44
N LYS A 13 1.73 1.94 9.12
CA LYS A 13 1.60 0.85 8.12
C LYS A 13 2.59 -0.29 8.33
N THR A 14 3.88 0.04 8.48
CA THR A 14 4.93 -0.95 8.68
C THR A 14 4.70 -1.75 9.97
N THR A 15 4.22 -1.11 11.03
CA THR A 15 3.87 -1.80 12.28
C THR A 15 2.69 -2.74 12.07
N ALA A 16 1.62 -2.27 11.41
CA ALA A 16 0.43 -3.07 11.14
C ALA A 16 0.71 -4.24 10.18
N SER A 17 1.55 -4.04 9.16
CA SER A 17 1.92 -5.10 8.21
C SER A 17 2.78 -6.17 8.88
N ASN A 18 3.72 -5.78 9.75
CA ASN A 18 4.52 -6.72 10.56
C ASN A 18 3.65 -7.50 11.55
N PHE A 19 2.74 -6.80 12.25
CA PHE A 19 1.78 -7.45 13.15
C PHE A 19 0.94 -8.49 12.41
N LEU A 20 0.35 -8.11 11.27
CA LEU A 20 -0.51 -8.99 10.50
C LEU A 20 0.27 -10.18 9.94
N ALA A 21 1.51 -9.95 9.47
CA ALA A 21 2.40 -11.02 9.02
C ALA A 21 2.65 -12.03 10.14
N GLY A 22 3.12 -11.58 11.31
CA GLY A 22 3.40 -12.45 12.45
C GLY A 22 2.16 -13.21 12.92
N HIS A 23 1.00 -12.55 12.95
CA HIS A 23 -0.27 -13.20 13.28
C HIS A 23 -0.59 -14.34 12.30
N LEU A 24 -0.56 -14.07 11.00
CA LEU A 24 -0.88 -15.08 9.99
C LEU A 24 0.17 -16.19 9.90
N GLN A 25 1.45 -15.88 10.11
CA GLN A 25 2.52 -16.88 10.18
C GLN A 25 2.33 -17.84 11.36
N SER A 26 1.85 -17.35 12.50
CA SER A 26 1.55 -18.23 13.65
C SER A 26 0.38 -19.19 13.41
N ILE A 27 -0.51 -18.87 12.45
CA ILE A 27 -1.66 -19.71 12.09
C ILE A 27 -1.32 -20.67 10.94
N TYR A 28 -0.66 -20.17 9.89
CA TYR A 28 -0.49 -20.88 8.63
C TYR A 28 0.94 -21.40 8.37
N GLY A 29 1.93 -20.96 9.14
CA GLY A 29 3.34 -21.23 8.90
C GLY A 29 4.09 -20.07 8.25
N GLU A 30 5.37 -19.92 8.58
CA GLU A 30 6.22 -18.83 8.11
C GLU A 30 6.37 -18.83 6.58
N GLU A 31 6.44 -20.02 5.97
CA GLU A 31 6.60 -20.21 4.53
C GLU A 31 5.34 -19.87 3.72
N LYS A 32 4.18 -19.72 4.39
CA LYS A 32 2.90 -19.39 3.74
C LYS A 32 2.63 -17.90 3.64
N VAL A 33 3.40 -17.06 4.33
CA VAL A 33 3.16 -15.62 4.39
C VAL A 33 4.40 -14.86 3.95
N ILE A 34 4.23 -14.03 2.93
CA ILE A 34 5.28 -13.14 2.42
C ILE A 34 4.93 -11.72 2.84
N LEU A 35 5.86 -11.08 3.55
CA LEU A 35 5.80 -9.65 3.83
C LEU A 35 6.74 -8.90 2.89
N THR A 36 6.24 -7.87 2.24
CA THR A 36 7.01 -7.00 1.33
C THR A 36 6.54 -5.54 1.42
N ARG A 37 7.16 -4.63 0.66
CA ARG A 37 6.83 -3.19 0.66
C ARG A 37 7.13 -2.50 -0.67
N GLU A 38 6.47 -1.38 -0.90
CA GLU A 38 6.74 -0.47 -2.02
C GLU A 38 6.97 1.00 -1.58
N PRO A 39 7.75 1.78 -2.34
CA PRO A 39 8.68 1.34 -3.39
C PRO A 39 9.81 0.50 -2.78
N GLY A 40 10.18 -0.61 -3.44
CA GLY A 40 11.18 -1.56 -2.96
C GLY A 40 10.81 -3.01 -3.29
N GLY A 41 11.36 -3.95 -2.52
CA GLY A 41 11.00 -5.38 -2.60
C GLY A 41 11.79 -6.20 -3.63
N THR A 42 12.58 -5.54 -4.50
CA THR A 42 13.55 -6.18 -5.41
C THR A 42 14.80 -5.32 -5.51
N ASN A 43 15.94 -5.90 -5.88
CA ASN A 43 17.19 -5.12 -6.07
C ASN A 43 17.00 -3.96 -7.05
N PHE A 44 16.29 -4.18 -8.16
CA PHE A 44 15.94 -3.15 -9.13
C PHE A 44 15.13 -2.00 -8.51
N ALA A 45 14.08 -2.34 -7.76
CA ALA A 45 13.25 -1.33 -7.10
C ALA A 45 13.99 -0.59 -5.99
N GLU A 46 14.87 -1.25 -5.24
CA GLU A 46 15.71 -0.60 -4.23
C GLU A 46 16.69 0.41 -4.85
N ASP A 47 17.25 0.11 -6.03
CA ASP A 47 18.16 1.04 -6.70
C ASP A 47 17.45 2.28 -7.23
N ILE A 48 16.26 2.13 -7.81
CA ILE A 48 15.41 3.28 -8.21
C ILE A 48 14.95 4.06 -6.97
N ARG A 49 14.54 3.38 -5.90
CA ARG A 49 14.16 4.03 -4.64
C ARG A 49 15.27 4.93 -4.12
N LYS A 50 16.54 4.47 -4.13
CA LYS A 50 17.69 5.31 -3.72
C LYS A 50 17.80 6.58 -4.57
N LEU A 51 17.49 6.51 -5.87
CA LEU A 51 17.48 7.67 -6.75
C LEU A 51 16.33 8.63 -6.41
N LEU A 52 15.11 8.11 -6.21
CA LEU A 52 13.93 8.92 -5.83
C LEU A 52 14.12 9.65 -4.50
N LEU A 53 14.78 9.02 -3.52
CA LEU A 53 15.04 9.61 -2.20
C LEU A 53 16.14 10.67 -2.21
N LYS A 54 17.04 10.66 -3.21
CA LYS A 54 18.14 11.62 -3.33
C LYS A 54 17.79 12.85 -4.14
N ASN A 55 16.76 12.78 -4.99
CA ASN A 55 16.45 13.83 -5.95
C ASN A 55 15.04 14.40 -5.72
N ASN A 56 15.00 15.66 -5.29
CA ASN A 56 13.77 16.37 -4.93
C ASN A 56 13.13 17.09 -6.14
N GLN A 57 13.73 17.04 -7.33
CA GLN A 57 13.30 17.81 -8.51
C GLN A 57 12.83 16.93 -9.68
N ILE A 58 12.41 15.70 -9.41
CA ILE A 58 11.87 14.81 -10.45
C ILE A 58 10.45 15.27 -10.80
N ASP A 59 10.18 15.40 -12.10
CA ASP A 59 8.84 15.68 -12.63
C ASP A 59 7.81 14.64 -12.13
N PRO A 60 6.58 15.05 -11.74
CA PRO A 60 5.59 14.12 -11.20
C PRO A 60 5.22 12.95 -12.12
N ILE A 61 5.19 13.16 -13.45
CA ILE A 61 4.91 12.09 -14.41
C ILE A 61 6.11 11.15 -14.51
N ALA A 62 7.34 11.68 -14.54
CA ALA A 62 8.54 10.85 -14.51
C ALA A 62 8.60 9.99 -13.22
N GLU A 63 8.27 10.57 -12.06
CA GLU A 63 8.17 9.84 -10.81
C GLU A 63 7.08 8.75 -10.85
N LEU A 64 5.89 9.06 -11.39
CA LEU A 64 4.82 8.08 -11.59
C LEU A 64 5.29 6.89 -12.43
N LEU A 65 5.98 7.13 -13.55
CA LEU A 65 6.48 6.07 -14.41
C LEU A 65 7.53 5.20 -13.72
N LEU A 66 8.38 5.78 -12.86
CA LEU A 66 9.32 5.02 -12.02
C LEU A 66 8.58 4.16 -10.98
N PHE A 67 7.50 4.67 -10.37
CA PHE A 67 6.68 3.84 -9.48
C PHE A 67 6.03 2.66 -10.20
N ILE A 68 5.49 2.89 -11.40
CA ILE A 68 4.89 1.83 -12.22
C ILE A 68 5.94 0.78 -12.62
N SER A 69 7.15 1.20 -13.02
CA SER A 69 8.20 0.25 -13.42
C SER A 69 8.70 -0.59 -12.25
N MET A 70 8.93 0.01 -11.08
CA MET A 70 9.30 -0.71 -9.86
C MET A 70 8.23 -1.70 -9.44
N ARG A 71 6.96 -1.29 -9.45
CA ARG A 71 5.82 -2.13 -9.08
C ARG A 71 5.68 -3.32 -10.02
N LYS A 72 5.82 -3.10 -11.34
CA LYS A 72 5.76 -4.20 -12.31
C LYS A 72 6.83 -5.24 -12.03
N GLU A 73 8.07 -4.81 -11.82
CA GLU A 73 9.17 -5.74 -11.51
C GLU A 73 8.92 -6.48 -10.19
N HIS A 74 8.48 -5.78 -9.15
CA HIS A 74 8.15 -6.37 -7.86
C HIS A 74 7.03 -7.42 -7.97
N VAL A 75 6.01 -7.15 -8.78
CA VAL A 75 4.93 -8.10 -9.05
C VAL A 75 5.45 -9.34 -9.76
N GLU A 76 6.22 -9.19 -10.83
CA GLU A 76 6.71 -10.33 -11.62
C GLU A 76 7.69 -11.20 -10.85
N LYS A 77 8.56 -10.59 -10.03
CA LYS A 77 9.63 -11.31 -9.33
C LYS A 77 9.22 -11.89 -7.99
N LEU A 78 8.25 -11.29 -7.30
CA LEU A 78 7.92 -11.66 -5.93
C LEU A 78 6.43 -11.97 -5.75
N ILE A 79 5.54 -11.02 -6.06
CA ILE A 79 4.12 -11.15 -5.69
C ILE A 79 3.44 -12.25 -6.51
N HIS A 80 3.57 -12.24 -7.83
CA HIS A 80 2.89 -13.19 -8.71
C HIS A 80 3.36 -14.64 -8.50
N PRO A 81 4.68 -14.94 -8.39
CA PRO A 81 5.13 -16.28 -8.00
C PRO A 81 4.56 -16.75 -6.66
N ALA A 82 4.59 -15.90 -5.63
CA ALA A 82 4.06 -16.25 -4.31
C ALA A 82 2.54 -16.55 -4.35
N LEU A 83 1.77 -15.77 -5.11
CA LEU A 83 0.34 -15.99 -5.27
C LEU A 83 0.03 -17.29 -6.03
N LYS A 84 0.84 -17.67 -7.04
CA LYS A 84 0.72 -18.97 -7.72
C LYS A 84 0.93 -20.15 -6.79
N GLU A 85 1.83 -19.99 -5.82
CA GLU A 85 2.07 -20.96 -4.75
C GLU A 85 1.00 -20.92 -3.64
N LYS A 86 -0.09 -20.18 -3.85
CA LYS A 86 -1.19 -19.99 -2.89
C LYS A 86 -0.75 -19.38 -1.55
N LYS A 87 0.35 -18.62 -1.54
CA LYS A 87 0.80 -17.88 -0.36
C LYS A 87 -0.09 -16.65 -0.11
N ILE A 88 -0.04 -16.17 1.14
CA ILE A 88 -0.57 -14.87 1.51
C ILE A 88 0.54 -13.85 1.32
N VAL A 89 0.31 -12.82 0.52
CA VAL A 89 1.24 -11.70 0.33
C VAL A 89 0.68 -10.48 1.04
N ILE A 90 1.47 -9.87 1.93
CA ILE A 90 1.16 -8.62 2.61
C ILE A 90 2.15 -7.59 2.11
N CYS A 91 1.66 -6.49 1.54
CA CYS A 91 2.51 -5.41 1.02
C CYS A 91 2.22 -4.09 1.73
N ASP A 92 3.24 -3.48 2.34
CA ASP A 92 3.19 -2.11 2.83
C ASP A 92 3.29 -1.15 1.62
N ARG A 93 2.19 -0.46 1.33
CA ARG A 93 1.90 0.34 0.14
C ARG A 93 1.80 -0.44 -1.17
N PHE A 94 0.97 0.06 -2.08
CA PHE A 94 0.82 -0.44 -3.45
C PHE A 94 0.17 0.63 -4.35
N ILE A 95 -0.72 0.25 -5.27
CA ILE A 95 -1.37 1.16 -6.22
C ILE A 95 -2.16 2.30 -5.56
N HIS A 96 -2.79 2.06 -4.40
CA HIS A 96 -3.59 3.07 -3.73
C HIS A 96 -2.72 4.21 -3.19
N SER A 97 -1.48 3.91 -2.72
CA SER A 97 -0.48 4.95 -2.47
C SER A 97 -0.18 5.79 -3.72
N THR A 98 -0.04 5.17 -4.90
CA THR A 98 0.20 5.94 -6.13
C THR A 98 -0.99 6.83 -6.49
N ILE A 99 -2.23 6.33 -6.38
CA ILE A 99 -3.42 7.14 -6.62
C ILE A 99 -3.50 8.31 -5.63
N ALA A 100 -3.27 8.08 -4.34
CA ALA A 100 -3.34 9.11 -3.32
C ALA A 100 -2.23 10.17 -3.49
N TYR A 101 -0.97 9.76 -3.65
CA TYR A 101 0.16 10.69 -3.72
C TYR A 101 0.31 11.34 -5.10
N GLN A 102 0.32 10.57 -6.18
CA GLN A 102 0.49 11.12 -7.54
C GLN A 102 -0.82 11.72 -8.06
N GLY A 103 -1.96 11.10 -7.76
CA GLY A 103 -3.26 11.61 -8.20
C GLY A 103 -3.71 12.83 -7.40
N TYR A 104 -3.98 12.65 -6.11
CA TYR A 104 -4.51 13.73 -5.28
C TYR A 104 -3.43 14.72 -4.81
N GLY A 105 -2.27 14.22 -4.39
CA GLY A 105 -1.17 15.07 -3.94
C GLY A 105 -0.61 15.96 -5.06
N TYR A 106 -0.17 15.34 -6.16
CA TYR A 106 0.44 16.03 -7.30
C TYR A 106 -0.54 16.47 -8.39
N GLY A 107 -1.82 16.09 -8.32
CA GLY A 107 -2.85 16.50 -9.27
C GLY A 107 -2.80 15.79 -10.63
N ILE A 108 -2.15 14.63 -10.73
CA ILE A 108 -2.16 13.82 -11.97
C ILE A 108 -3.55 13.20 -12.14
N ASP A 109 -4.08 13.18 -13.37
CA ASP A 109 -5.37 12.54 -13.64
C ASP A 109 -5.34 11.06 -13.21
N ILE A 110 -6.24 10.71 -12.29
CA ILE A 110 -6.38 9.36 -11.75
C ILE A 110 -6.66 8.33 -12.86
N LYS A 111 -7.33 8.73 -13.94
CA LYS A 111 -7.56 7.87 -15.11
C LYS A 111 -6.24 7.43 -15.74
N ILE A 112 -5.29 8.35 -15.90
CA ILE A 112 -3.95 8.04 -16.43
C ILE A 112 -3.23 7.05 -15.51
N ILE A 113 -3.30 7.24 -14.19
CA ILE A 113 -2.68 6.32 -13.23
C ILE A 113 -3.27 4.91 -13.35
N LYS A 114 -4.59 4.80 -13.45
CA LYS A 114 -5.29 3.52 -13.62
C LYS A 114 -4.96 2.88 -14.97
N GLU A 115 -4.93 3.65 -16.06
CA GLU A 115 -4.54 3.15 -17.39
C GLU A 115 -3.11 2.60 -17.40
N LEU A 116 -2.15 3.30 -16.78
CA LEU A 116 -0.77 2.81 -16.66
C LEU A 116 -0.70 1.52 -15.83
N HIS A 117 -1.50 1.40 -14.76
CA HIS A 117 -1.58 0.18 -13.95
C HIS A 117 -2.09 -1.01 -14.78
N GLU A 118 -3.13 -0.80 -15.58
CA GLU A 118 -3.72 -1.82 -16.46
C GLU A 118 -2.76 -2.20 -17.61
N ILE A 119 -2.14 -1.22 -18.27
CA ILE A 119 -1.15 -1.45 -19.34
C ILE A 119 0.02 -2.29 -18.82
N ALA A 120 0.49 -2.00 -17.59
CA ALA A 120 1.52 -2.78 -16.94
C ALA A 120 1.06 -4.18 -16.50
N LYS A 121 -0.24 -4.49 -16.58
CA LYS A 121 -0.86 -5.75 -16.13
C LYS A 121 -0.50 -6.05 -14.69
N ILE A 122 -0.64 -5.04 -13.83
CA ILE A 122 -0.42 -5.16 -12.39
C ILE A 122 -1.76 -5.59 -11.75
N PRO A 123 -1.78 -6.60 -10.87
CA PRO A 123 -3.01 -7.02 -10.22
C PRO A 123 -3.43 -6.05 -9.11
N TYR A 124 -4.73 -5.86 -8.92
CA TYR A 124 -5.23 -5.24 -7.69
C TYR A 124 -5.14 -6.21 -6.50
N PRO A 125 -4.98 -5.70 -5.26
CA PRO A 125 -5.07 -6.52 -4.07
C PRO A 125 -6.48 -7.06 -3.84
N ASP A 126 -6.58 -8.21 -3.17
CA ASP A 126 -7.85 -8.81 -2.75
C ASP A 126 -8.52 -7.96 -1.66
N ILE A 127 -7.70 -7.32 -0.81
CA ILE A 127 -8.12 -6.45 0.27
C ILE A 127 -7.03 -5.41 0.60
N THR A 128 -7.47 -4.20 0.93
CA THR A 128 -6.63 -3.07 1.31
C THR A 128 -7.11 -2.50 2.64
N PHE A 129 -6.19 -2.35 3.60
CA PHE A 129 -6.44 -1.65 4.85
C PHE A 129 -5.76 -0.28 4.83
N ILE A 130 -6.54 0.78 4.90
CA ILE A 130 -6.06 2.15 4.86
C ILE A 130 -6.06 2.67 6.30
N LEU A 131 -4.87 2.88 6.86
CA LEU A 131 -4.72 3.42 8.21
C LEU A 131 -4.95 4.93 8.19
N ASP A 132 -6.02 5.37 8.84
CA ASP A 132 -6.35 6.77 9.00
C ASP A 132 -5.74 7.33 10.29
N VAL A 133 -4.99 8.42 10.14
CA VAL A 133 -4.45 9.21 11.24
C VAL A 133 -4.61 10.68 10.90
N GLU A 134 -4.66 11.53 11.92
CA GLU A 134 -4.58 12.97 11.71
C GLU A 134 -3.25 13.32 11.01
N VAL A 135 -3.30 14.18 9.99
CA VAL A 135 -2.10 14.53 9.18
C VAL A 135 -0.99 15.09 10.06
N SER A 136 -1.33 15.99 10.99
CA SER A 136 -0.41 16.58 11.96
C SER A 136 0.33 15.53 12.77
N ILE A 137 -0.38 14.52 13.28
CA ILE A 137 0.17 13.40 14.06
C ILE A 137 1.03 12.49 13.18
N GLY A 138 0.57 12.17 11.96
CA GLY A 138 1.32 11.36 11.01
C GLY A 138 2.68 11.99 10.68
N LEU A 139 2.69 13.28 10.37
CA LEU A 139 3.93 14.02 10.09
C LEU A 139 4.87 14.09 11.28
N GLN A 140 4.36 14.23 12.51
CA GLN A 140 5.19 14.19 13.72
C GLN A 140 5.84 12.81 13.95
N ARG A 141 5.15 11.73 13.59
CA ARG A 141 5.65 10.35 13.73
C ARG A 141 6.61 9.94 12.62
N ALA A 142 6.59 10.62 11.49
CA ALA A 142 7.47 10.32 10.37
C ALA A 142 8.92 10.65 10.76
N ALA A 143 9.76 9.62 10.87
CA ALA A 143 11.09 9.71 11.49
C ALA A 143 12.20 10.20 10.54
N HIS A 144 11.90 10.50 9.27
CA HIS A 144 12.92 10.65 8.24
C HIS A 144 12.61 11.74 7.22
N LYS A 145 13.23 12.93 7.41
CA LYS A 145 13.23 14.04 6.44
C LYS A 145 13.50 13.55 5.03
N ASN A 146 12.43 13.34 4.27
CA ASN A 146 12.45 13.00 2.87
C ASN A 146 11.58 14.02 2.12
N LYS A 147 11.73 14.11 0.80
CA LYS A 147 11.05 15.13 0.00
C LYS A 147 9.53 15.15 0.17
N TYR A 148 8.90 14.01 0.47
CA TYR A 148 7.45 13.97 0.68
C TYR A 148 7.08 14.72 1.96
N GLU A 149 7.89 14.61 3.02
CA GLU A 149 7.67 15.33 4.28
C GLU A 149 7.79 16.85 4.12
N GLU A 150 8.49 17.33 3.08
CA GLU A 150 8.61 18.75 2.75
C GLU A 150 7.38 19.32 2.03
N MET A 151 6.45 18.47 1.55
CA MET A 151 5.31 18.89 0.71
C MET A 151 4.21 19.67 1.47
N GLY A 152 4.37 19.87 2.78
CA GLY A 152 3.48 20.69 3.61
C GLY A 152 2.12 20.04 3.90
N ILE A 153 1.40 20.60 4.87
CA ILE A 153 0.16 20.02 5.40
C ILE A 153 -0.94 19.88 4.34
N ASP A 154 -1.04 20.84 3.41
CA ASP A 154 -2.06 20.85 2.36
C ASP A 154 -1.91 19.69 1.38
N PHE A 155 -0.67 19.31 1.04
CA PHE A 155 -0.41 18.14 0.22
C PHE A 155 -0.92 16.88 0.91
N TYR A 156 -0.56 16.69 2.18
CA TYR A 156 -0.96 15.50 2.93
C TYR A 156 -2.46 15.44 3.23
N ASN A 157 -3.13 16.59 3.36
CA ASN A 157 -4.60 16.63 3.41
C ASN A 157 -5.20 16.10 2.10
N LYS A 158 -4.72 16.54 0.92
CA LYS A 158 -5.17 15.98 -0.36
C LYS A 158 -4.90 14.48 -0.48
N VAL A 159 -3.73 14.02 -0.04
CA VAL A 159 -3.41 12.58 -0.03
C VAL A 159 -4.39 11.81 0.87
N LYS A 160 -4.69 12.36 2.05
CA LYS A 160 -5.67 11.77 2.98
C LYS A 160 -7.06 11.71 2.35
N ASP A 161 -7.53 12.80 1.74
CA ASP A 161 -8.81 12.83 1.01
C ASP A 161 -8.84 11.78 -0.10
N GLY A 162 -7.73 11.63 -0.83
CA GLY A 162 -7.58 10.60 -1.85
C GLY A 162 -7.74 9.17 -1.32
N PHE A 163 -7.22 8.88 -0.13
CA PHE A 163 -7.44 7.59 0.52
C PHE A 163 -8.91 7.36 0.91
N TYR A 164 -9.61 8.39 1.39
CA TYR A 164 -11.04 8.33 1.67
C TYR A 164 -11.85 8.08 0.40
N ASP A 165 -11.57 8.80 -0.68
CA ASP A 165 -12.24 8.62 -1.97
C ASP A 165 -12.00 7.22 -2.55
N ILE A 166 -10.78 6.68 -2.43
CA ILE A 166 -10.48 5.30 -2.81
C ILE A 166 -11.36 4.31 -2.04
N ALA A 167 -11.46 4.47 -0.72
CA ALA A 167 -12.27 3.58 0.12
C ALA A 167 -13.77 3.65 -0.20
N GLN A 168 -14.28 4.85 -0.48
CA GLN A 168 -15.69 5.05 -0.84
C GLN A 168 -16.02 4.42 -2.20
N ASN A 169 -15.14 4.57 -3.19
CA ASN A 169 -15.36 4.06 -4.54
C ASN A 169 -15.13 2.55 -4.68
N ASP A 170 -14.50 1.90 -3.69
CA ASP A 170 -14.25 0.46 -3.69
C ASP A 170 -14.35 -0.15 -2.28
N SER A 171 -15.50 0.06 -1.64
CA SER A 171 -15.78 -0.32 -0.25
C SER A 171 -15.75 -1.84 0.02
N ASN A 172 -15.78 -2.67 -1.02
CA ASN A 172 -15.65 -4.13 -0.92
C ASN A 172 -14.18 -4.59 -0.81
N ARG A 173 -13.23 -3.76 -1.25
CA ARG A 173 -11.79 -4.05 -1.23
C ARG A 173 -11.06 -3.18 -0.21
N CYS A 174 -11.42 -1.91 -0.12
CA CYS A 174 -10.69 -0.90 0.61
C CYS A 174 -11.43 -0.53 1.90
N HIS A 175 -10.76 -0.71 3.04
CA HIS A 175 -11.33 -0.46 4.35
C HIS A 175 -10.50 0.56 5.12
N ILE A 176 -11.14 1.63 5.57
CA ILE A 176 -10.54 2.61 6.49
C ILE A 176 -10.45 2.00 7.88
N ILE A 177 -9.29 2.12 8.50
CA ILE A 177 -8.97 1.63 9.85
C ILE A 177 -8.43 2.81 10.63
N GLU A 178 -9.07 3.17 11.74
CA GLU A 178 -8.53 4.21 12.62
C GLU A 178 -7.19 3.75 13.18
N SER A 179 -6.15 4.58 13.06
CA SER A 179 -4.78 4.28 13.50
C SER A 179 -4.63 4.42 15.02
N ASN A 180 -5.07 3.41 15.74
CA ASN A 180 -4.88 3.21 17.18
C ASN A 180 -4.44 1.75 17.42
N SER A 181 -3.20 1.53 17.88
CA SER A 181 -2.51 0.23 17.81
C SER A 181 -3.40 -0.98 18.08
N ASP A 182 -4.05 -1.05 19.24
CA ASP A 182 -4.75 -2.26 19.66
C ASP A 182 -6.09 -2.43 18.93
N LEU A 183 -6.81 -1.31 18.72
CA LEU A 183 -8.11 -1.33 18.02
C LEU A 183 -7.94 -1.55 16.52
N SER A 184 -6.90 -0.96 15.90
CA SER A 184 -6.58 -1.14 14.48
C SER A 184 -6.38 -2.62 14.16
N TYR A 185 -5.58 -3.31 14.98
CA TYR A 185 -5.23 -4.70 14.75
C TYR A 185 -6.46 -5.61 14.86
N GLN A 186 -7.31 -5.40 15.87
CA GLN A 186 -8.55 -6.15 16.03
C GLN A 186 -9.51 -5.92 14.86
N GLN A 187 -9.64 -4.69 14.37
CA GLN A 187 -10.47 -4.36 13.21
C GLN A 187 -9.95 -5.05 11.94
N ILE A 188 -8.65 -4.98 11.67
CA ILE A 188 -8.00 -5.64 10.53
C ILE A 188 -8.29 -7.16 10.57
N LEU A 189 -8.06 -7.80 11.71
CA LEU A 189 -8.29 -9.25 11.85
C LEU A 189 -9.76 -9.62 11.67
N THR A 190 -10.68 -8.80 12.20
CA THR A 190 -12.12 -9.02 12.06
C THR A 190 -12.59 -8.96 10.61
N ILE A 191 -12.14 -7.94 9.86
CA ILE A 191 -12.49 -7.78 8.45
C ILE A 191 -11.83 -8.89 7.62
N LEU A 192 -10.56 -9.21 7.88
CA LEU A 192 -9.85 -10.25 7.16
C LEU A 192 -10.50 -11.62 7.34
N LYS A 193 -10.94 -11.96 8.56
CA LYS A 193 -11.65 -13.21 8.83
C LYS A 193 -12.92 -13.34 7.99
N LYS A 194 -13.75 -12.27 7.94
CA LYS A 194 -14.95 -12.23 7.09
C LYS A 194 -14.60 -12.43 5.61
N LYS A 195 -13.52 -11.80 5.13
CA LYS A 195 -13.05 -11.94 3.74
C LYS A 195 -12.63 -13.38 3.42
N LEU A 196 -11.90 -14.01 4.32
CA LEU A 196 -11.47 -15.41 4.18
C LEU A 196 -12.64 -16.40 4.19
N GLU A 197 -13.65 -16.17 5.04
CA GLU A 197 -14.88 -16.98 5.07
C GLU A 197 -15.60 -16.94 3.71
N VAL A 198 -15.78 -15.74 3.13
CA VAL A 198 -16.40 -15.57 1.80
C VAL A 198 -15.61 -16.30 0.71
N ILE A 199 -14.28 -16.22 0.72
CA ILE A 199 -13.43 -16.91 -0.26
C ILE A 199 -13.54 -18.43 -0.13
N ASN A 200 -13.58 -18.97 1.09
CA ASN A 200 -13.71 -20.41 1.31
C ASN A 200 -15.09 -20.93 0.87
N HIS A 201 -16.15 -20.14 1.03
CA HIS A 201 -17.49 -20.49 0.53
C HIS A 201 -17.64 -20.38 -0.99
N ALA A 202 -16.87 -19.52 -1.66
CA ALA A 202 -16.92 -19.36 -3.12
C ALA A 202 -16.13 -20.45 -3.89
N ASN A 203 -15.34 -21.27 -3.19
CA ASN A 203 -14.54 -22.37 -3.77
C ASN A 203 -15.11 -23.77 -3.45
N LEU A 204 -16.35 -23.85 -2.96
CA LEU A 204 -17.15 -25.07 -2.75
C LEU A 204 -18.32 -25.10 -3.76
#